data_AF-A0A5Q3DUV5-F1
#
_entry.id   AF-A0A5Q3DUV5-F1
#
_cell.length_a   1.000
_cell.length_b   1.000
_cell.length_c   1.000
_cell.angle_alpha   90.00
_cell.angle_beta   90.00
_cell.angle_gamma   90.00
#
_symmetry.space_group_name_H-M   'P 1'
#
loop_
_entity.id
_entity.type
_entity.pdbx_description
1 polymer ?
#
loop_
_entity_poly.entity_id
_entity_poly.type
_entity_poly.pdbx_seq_one_letter_code
_entity_poly.pdbx_strand_id
1 'polypeptide(L)'
;MRLSTHLASVMAGLSAVSTGLLIPLVSSGPYSVGLDIKTLIDESRWDPYAPIDIPQKRRVLISTFAPVDTQENSCPHGEVNVPYMPPKTGDVFGRQAEAMGLPSGVFEDLQLKFCRLPDVNRLQKHALKNGTKLPVVIFFPGRGVSRLMYSSMARSVASHGYIVITVDHAYDASIIEYPDGTDITGVVGEANKTVLERSAKVRSQDISFIIDQIKGNATAIDQFGLSETGSVFVLGHSIGGATAVSTSFSDDRIRGAINLDGDMLVPVVKAGLENPLFLIGRPHSRDQGPSWNETWNSQRGPSMMLQIDGITHQSFLDAPLLVSLRDVPEGSRDKVQAALGTINGRRMASLVIQLTVSILDASTPHSRFIMSPTIFIVPGFYEGPTVFQPLSNSLNGRGFKTVITTIYSTGKPPPERPTMDDDIANIVKDLTPVVEEAGEEGVIAVMHSAGGFIGSGALRGLTWKARKDIGRTGGVKKVVFISAGVAPEGFEQGPMEFFDYHESNGTQSCKDPRNLLYSDFSDEDANKWLPGLQHQADRGWATKLQYCGWREVPSVYIICDGDRILPAELQERFARLARSEIVRIGAGHMVQLSQTEKVADIVASHAD
;
A
#
# COMPACT_ATOMS: atom_id res chain seq x y z
N MET A 1 -26.08 -63.80 -24.60
CA MET A 1 -27.26 -63.02 -24.14
C MET A 1 -26.90 -62.40 -22.81
N ARG A 2 -26.69 -61.06 -22.78
CA ARG A 2 -27.53 -60.03 -22.09
C ARG A 2 -27.38 -60.12 -20.55
N LEU A 3 -27.09 -59.07 -19.76
CA LEU A 3 -27.10 -57.61 -19.94
C LEU A 3 -26.27 -56.94 -18.81
N SER A 4 -25.84 -55.70 -19.06
CA SER A 4 -25.29 -54.63 -18.21
C SER A 4 -25.82 -54.44 -16.78
N THR A 5 -25.02 -53.84 -15.86
CA THR A 5 -25.19 -52.43 -15.36
C THR A 5 -24.13 -51.99 -14.33
N HIS A 6 -23.75 -50.72 -14.41
CA HIS A 6 -22.85 -49.92 -13.57
C HIS A 6 -23.29 -49.77 -12.10
N LEU A 7 -22.31 -49.57 -11.19
CA LEU A 7 -22.26 -48.42 -10.27
C LEU A 7 -20.89 -48.31 -9.59
N ALA A 8 -20.40 -47.07 -9.50
CA ALA A 8 -19.10 -46.66 -9.01
C ALA A 8 -19.16 -46.20 -7.54
N SER A 9 -17.95 -45.98 -6.97
CA SER A 9 -17.63 -45.03 -5.87
C SER A 9 -18.01 -45.52 -4.45
N VAL A 10 -17.30 -45.25 -3.35
CA VAL A 10 -16.27 -44.29 -2.93
C VAL A 10 -15.52 -44.94 -1.76
N MET A 11 -14.18 -44.93 -1.70
CA MET A 11 -13.43 -44.62 -0.47
C MET A 11 -11.91 -44.65 -0.68
N ALA A 12 -11.25 -43.80 0.11
CA ALA A 12 -9.82 -43.71 0.39
C ALA A 12 -8.96 -42.93 -0.62
N GLY A 13 -8.87 -41.63 -0.34
CA GLY A 13 -7.88 -40.72 -0.88
C GLY A 13 -8.06 -39.32 -0.31
N LEU A 14 -8.14 -39.18 1.03
CA LEU A 14 -7.89 -37.91 1.69
C LEU A 14 -6.39 -37.63 1.53
N SER A 15 -6.00 -37.14 0.35
CA SER A 15 -4.75 -36.43 0.18
C SER A 15 -4.84 -35.17 1.04
N ALA A 16 -3.86 -35.02 1.92
CA ALA A 16 -3.67 -33.79 2.69
C ALA A 16 -3.76 -32.61 1.71
N VAL A 17 -4.71 -31.69 1.94
CA VAL A 17 -4.71 -30.39 1.29
C VAL A 17 -3.46 -29.69 1.81
N SER A 18 -2.36 -29.77 1.05
CA SER A 18 -1.21 -28.91 1.29
C SER A 18 -1.72 -27.48 1.12
N THR A 19 -1.87 -26.77 2.24
CA THR A 19 -2.20 -25.35 2.23
C THR A 19 -0.99 -24.63 1.66
N GLY A 20 -1.02 -24.33 0.36
CA GLY A 20 0.03 -23.55 -0.29
C GLY A 20 0.28 -22.23 0.44
N LEU A 21 1.53 -21.78 0.45
CA LEU A 21 1.96 -20.54 1.07
C LEU A 21 1.43 -19.35 0.26
N LEU A 22 0.55 -18.57 0.89
CA LEU A 22 -0.03 -17.39 0.26
C LEU A 22 0.96 -16.22 0.26
N ILE A 23 1.27 -15.71 -0.92
CA ILE A 23 2.07 -14.49 -1.09
C ILE A 23 1.19 -13.29 -0.65
N PRO A 24 1.62 -12.51 0.36
CA PRO A 24 0.83 -11.40 0.88
C PRO A 24 0.75 -10.25 -0.13
N LEU A 25 -0.35 -9.50 -0.10
CA LEU A 25 -0.43 -8.22 -0.78
C LEU A 25 0.38 -7.20 0.04
N VAL A 26 1.38 -6.57 -0.58
CA VAL A 26 2.31 -5.64 0.10
C VAL A 26 2.06 -4.24 -0.44
N SER A 27 1.98 -3.22 0.44
CA SER A 27 1.57 -1.87 0.05
C SER A 27 0.29 -1.93 -0.79
N SER A 28 -0.82 -2.36 -0.19
CA SER A 28 -2.09 -2.47 -0.90
C SER A 28 -2.76 -1.10 -1.04
N GLY A 29 -3.32 -0.82 -2.21
CA GLY A 29 -4.29 0.25 -2.38
C GLY A 29 -5.72 -0.20 -2.02
N PRO A 30 -6.73 0.67 -2.26
CA PRO A 30 -8.11 0.44 -1.81
C PRO A 30 -8.88 -0.59 -2.66
N TYR A 31 -8.31 -1.12 -3.74
CA TYR A 31 -9.00 -2.04 -4.63
C TYR A 31 -8.55 -3.49 -4.42
N SER A 32 -9.53 -4.40 -4.38
CA SER A 32 -9.24 -5.82 -4.59
C SER A 32 -8.85 -6.06 -6.05
N VAL A 33 -8.21 -7.19 -6.36
CA VAL A 33 -7.59 -7.41 -7.69
C VAL A 33 -8.09 -8.69 -8.34
N GLY A 34 -8.48 -8.58 -9.62
CA GLY A 34 -8.76 -9.69 -10.52
C GLY A 34 -7.57 -10.03 -11.42
N LEU A 35 -7.54 -11.25 -11.92
CA LEU A 35 -6.52 -11.75 -12.86
C LEU A 35 -7.19 -12.38 -14.09
N ASP A 36 -6.73 -12.00 -15.29
CA ASP A 36 -7.00 -12.69 -16.55
C ASP A 36 -5.68 -13.06 -17.24
N ILE A 37 -5.64 -14.23 -17.90
CA ILE A 37 -4.45 -14.71 -18.61
C ILE A 37 -4.85 -15.04 -20.04
N LYS A 38 -4.18 -14.41 -21.01
CA LYS A 38 -4.51 -14.57 -22.42
C LYS A 38 -3.29 -14.67 -23.31
N THR A 39 -3.41 -15.54 -24.31
CA THR A 39 -2.48 -15.62 -25.43
C THR A 39 -3.01 -14.75 -26.56
N LEU A 40 -2.22 -13.79 -27.00
CA LEU A 40 -2.49 -12.99 -28.18
C LEU A 40 -1.62 -13.47 -29.33
N ILE A 41 -2.19 -13.53 -30.54
CA ILE A 41 -1.48 -13.93 -31.75
C ILE A 41 -1.47 -12.74 -32.69
N ASP A 42 -0.27 -12.25 -33.01
CA ASP A 42 -0.08 -11.22 -34.00
C ASP A 42 0.01 -11.86 -35.40
N GLU A 43 -1.14 -11.93 -36.06
CA GLU A 43 -1.26 -12.52 -37.39
C GLU A 43 -0.43 -11.77 -38.46
N SER A 44 -0.05 -10.53 -38.20
CA SER A 44 0.75 -9.72 -39.13
C SER A 44 2.25 -10.04 -39.05
N ARG A 45 2.73 -10.59 -37.93
CA ARG A 45 4.15 -10.86 -37.70
C ARG A 45 4.45 -12.36 -37.61
N TRP A 46 5.43 -12.80 -38.38
CA TRP A 46 6.12 -14.06 -38.12
C TRP A 46 7.07 -13.89 -36.93
N ASP A 47 7.16 -14.91 -36.08
CA ASP A 47 8.07 -14.87 -34.95
C ASP A 47 9.53 -14.88 -35.45
N PRO A 48 10.34 -13.85 -35.12
CA PRO A 48 11.70 -13.74 -35.64
C PRO A 48 12.70 -14.69 -34.98
N TYR A 49 12.27 -15.43 -33.95
CA TYR A 49 13.07 -16.40 -33.20
C TYR A 49 12.55 -17.83 -33.34
N ALA A 50 11.38 -18.04 -33.95
CA ALA A 50 10.88 -19.38 -34.23
C ALA A 50 11.87 -20.17 -35.11
N PRO A 51 12.00 -21.49 -34.88
CA PRO A 51 12.79 -22.36 -35.75
C PRO A 51 12.39 -22.21 -37.22
N ILE A 52 13.37 -22.12 -38.11
CA ILE A 52 13.15 -21.86 -39.55
C ILE A 52 12.28 -22.96 -40.20
N ASP A 53 12.42 -24.18 -39.71
CA ASP A 53 11.68 -25.37 -40.15
C ASP A 53 10.25 -25.44 -39.58
N ILE A 54 9.95 -24.68 -38.53
CA ILE A 54 8.64 -24.63 -37.88
C ILE A 54 8.23 -23.15 -37.70
N PRO A 55 7.96 -22.42 -38.80
CA PRO A 55 7.61 -21.00 -38.71
C PRO A 55 6.27 -20.83 -37.97
N GLN A 56 6.25 -19.91 -37.00
CA GLN A 56 5.07 -19.62 -36.19
C GLN A 56 4.74 -18.13 -36.26
N LYS A 57 3.46 -17.80 -36.14
CA LYS A 57 3.03 -16.41 -35.91
C LYS A 57 3.46 -15.98 -34.51
N ARG A 58 3.72 -14.68 -34.35
CA ARG A 58 4.23 -14.13 -33.09
C ARG A 58 3.14 -14.25 -32.02
N ARG A 59 3.39 -15.11 -31.01
CA ARG A 59 2.55 -15.27 -29.83
C ARG A 59 3.06 -14.40 -28.69
N VAL A 60 2.16 -13.77 -27.98
CA VAL A 60 2.45 -12.94 -26.80
C VAL A 60 1.51 -13.37 -25.68
N LEU A 61 2.08 -13.86 -24.57
CA LEU A 61 1.29 -14.29 -23.42
C LEU A 61 1.25 -13.17 -22.38
N ILE A 62 0.05 -12.77 -21.97
CA ILE A 62 -0.15 -11.69 -21.02
C ILE A 62 -0.87 -12.16 -19.77
N SER A 63 -0.52 -11.56 -18.63
CA SER A 63 -1.33 -11.57 -17.41
C SER A 63 -1.82 -10.16 -17.14
N THR A 64 -3.15 -9.98 -17.03
CA THR A 64 -3.77 -8.68 -16.76
C THR A 64 -4.32 -8.68 -15.34
N PHE A 65 -3.82 -7.73 -14.54
CA PHE A 65 -4.21 -7.47 -13.16
C PHE A 65 -5.06 -6.21 -13.16
N ALA A 66 -6.30 -6.30 -12.70
CA ALA A 66 -7.23 -5.17 -12.73
C ALA A 66 -7.89 -4.93 -11.37
N PRO A 67 -8.09 -3.67 -10.98
CA PRO A 67 -8.82 -3.32 -9.77
C PRO A 67 -10.28 -3.76 -9.91
N VAL A 68 -10.83 -4.27 -8.82
CA VAL A 68 -12.23 -4.63 -8.65
C VAL A 68 -12.77 -3.67 -7.59
N ASP A 69 -13.68 -2.77 -7.99
CA ASP A 69 -14.38 -1.89 -7.06
C ASP A 69 -15.31 -2.73 -6.18
N THR A 70 -15.08 -2.63 -4.88
CA THR A 70 -15.86 -3.29 -3.86
C THR A 70 -16.13 -2.22 -2.82
N GLN A 71 -17.39 -1.88 -2.57
CA GLN A 71 -17.73 -0.89 -1.54
C GLN A 71 -17.36 -1.33 -0.11
N GLU A 72 -16.72 -2.50 0.06
CA GLU A 72 -16.43 -3.15 1.33
C GLU A 72 -15.13 -3.97 1.34
N ASN A 73 -14.14 -3.67 0.47
CA ASN A 73 -12.89 -4.47 0.36
C ASN A 73 -13.14 -6.00 0.22
N SER A 74 -14.23 -6.39 -0.44
CA SER A 74 -14.72 -7.77 -0.47
C SER A 74 -14.97 -8.24 -1.90
N CYS A 75 -14.32 -9.34 -2.30
CA CYS A 75 -14.50 -9.89 -3.64
C CYS A 75 -15.96 -10.32 -3.87
N PRO A 76 -16.71 -9.67 -4.79
CA PRO A 76 -18.16 -9.84 -4.88
C PRO A 76 -18.59 -11.24 -5.32
N HIS A 77 -17.68 -11.99 -5.95
CA HIS A 77 -17.90 -13.38 -6.38
C HIS A 77 -17.01 -14.37 -5.63
N GLY A 78 -16.47 -13.95 -4.49
CA GLY A 78 -15.53 -14.73 -3.69
C GLY A 78 -14.10 -14.69 -4.25
N GLU A 79 -13.23 -15.44 -3.59
CA GLU A 79 -11.79 -15.44 -3.84
C GLU A 79 -11.35 -16.72 -4.54
N VAL A 80 -10.22 -16.64 -5.23
CA VAL A 80 -9.53 -17.78 -5.81
C VAL A 80 -8.03 -17.67 -5.53
N ASN A 81 -7.44 -18.78 -5.09
CA ASN A 81 -5.99 -18.92 -5.02
C ASN A 81 -5.50 -19.47 -6.36
N VAL A 82 -4.52 -18.79 -6.94
CA VAL A 82 -3.87 -19.15 -8.20
C VAL A 82 -2.42 -19.48 -7.89
N PRO A 83 -1.87 -20.62 -8.36
CA PRO A 83 -0.45 -20.92 -8.24
C PRO A 83 0.41 -19.78 -8.79
N TYR A 84 1.51 -19.46 -8.11
CA TYR A 84 2.39 -18.37 -8.51
C TYR A 84 3.00 -18.58 -9.91
N MET A 85 3.31 -19.84 -10.25
CA MET A 85 3.68 -20.23 -11.60
C MET A 85 3.23 -21.66 -11.92
N PRO A 86 3.04 -22.01 -13.21
CA PRO A 86 2.75 -23.39 -13.60
C PRO A 86 3.98 -24.30 -13.43
N PRO A 87 3.80 -25.64 -13.40
CA PRO A 87 4.84 -26.56 -12.96
C PRO A 87 6.15 -26.54 -13.74
N LYS A 88 6.13 -26.54 -15.09
CA LYS A 88 7.39 -26.58 -15.88
C LYS A 88 8.17 -25.27 -15.70
N THR A 89 7.46 -24.16 -15.55
CA THR A 89 8.02 -22.85 -15.23
C THR A 89 8.64 -22.87 -13.85
N GLY A 90 7.93 -23.46 -12.87
CA GLY A 90 8.44 -23.82 -11.54
C GLY A 90 9.78 -24.53 -11.59
N ASP A 91 9.88 -25.60 -12.38
CA ASP A 91 11.10 -26.40 -12.51
C ASP A 91 12.27 -25.62 -13.11
N VAL A 92 12.01 -24.76 -14.10
CA VAL A 92 13.05 -23.95 -14.75
C VAL A 92 13.60 -22.89 -13.79
N PHE A 93 12.73 -22.10 -13.15
CA PHE A 93 13.16 -21.06 -12.21
C PHE A 93 13.67 -21.67 -10.89
N GLY A 94 13.12 -22.80 -10.49
CA GLY A 94 13.59 -23.61 -9.36
C GLY A 94 15.05 -24.02 -9.50
N ARG A 95 15.43 -24.57 -10.65
CA ARG A 95 16.84 -24.88 -10.96
C ARG A 95 17.74 -23.65 -10.98
N GLN A 96 17.21 -22.48 -11.37
CA GLN A 96 17.98 -21.23 -11.26
C GLN A 96 18.18 -20.81 -9.80
N ALA A 97 17.19 -21.05 -8.93
CA ALA A 97 17.27 -20.75 -7.50
C ALA A 97 18.31 -21.61 -6.76
N GLU A 98 18.63 -22.81 -7.27
CA GLU A 98 19.70 -23.66 -6.73
C GLU A 98 21.07 -22.97 -6.76
N ALA A 99 21.32 -22.06 -7.71
CA ALA A 99 22.54 -21.25 -7.75
C ALA A 99 22.67 -20.34 -6.52
N MET A 100 21.54 -19.94 -5.90
CA MET A 100 21.48 -19.19 -4.65
C MET A 100 21.50 -20.10 -3.41
N GLY A 101 21.57 -21.42 -3.59
CA GLY A 101 21.48 -22.42 -2.52
C GLY A 101 20.05 -22.65 -2.02
N LEU A 102 19.03 -22.31 -2.82
CA LEU A 102 17.63 -22.57 -2.51
C LEU A 102 17.19 -23.93 -3.09
N PRO A 103 16.18 -24.59 -2.51
CA PRO A 103 15.62 -25.82 -3.09
C PRO A 103 15.03 -25.58 -4.49
N SER A 104 15.13 -26.55 -5.39
CA SER A 104 14.51 -26.45 -6.73
C SER A 104 12.98 -26.31 -6.67
N GLY A 105 12.33 -26.92 -5.69
CA GLY A 105 10.88 -26.77 -5.47
C GLY A 105 10.43 -25.47 -4.77
N VAL A 106 11.28 -24.44 -4.68
CA VAL A 106 11.00 -23.22 -3.87
C VAL A 106 9.72 -22.47 -4.29
N PHE A 107 9.23 -22.68 -5.52
CA PHE A 107 8.03 -22.03 -6.05
C PHE A 107 6.76 -22.90 -6.04
N GLU A 108 6.86 -24.21 -5.76
CA GLU A 108 5.76 -25.17 -5.97
C GLU A 108 4.54 -24.93 -5.08
N ASP A 109 4.75 -24.44 -3.86
CA ASP A 109 3.70 -24.21 -2.88
C ASP A 109 3.19 -22.76 -2.85
N LEU A 110 3.76 -21.86 -3.65
CA LEU A 110 3.42 -20.44 -3.63
C LEU A 110 2.11 -20.17 -4.37
N GLN A 111 1.24 -19.37 -3.75
CA GLN A 111 -0.06 -18.98 -4.31
C GLN A 111 -0.30 -17.48 -4.19
N LEU A 112 -0.98 -16.91 -5.17
CA LEU A 112 -1.53 -15.56 -5.15
C LEU A 112 -3.05 -15.63 -5.02
N LYS A 113 -3.63 -14.75 -4.20
CA LYS A 113 -5.08 -14.64 -4.05
C LYS A 113 -5.61 -13.50 -4.92
N PHE A 114 -6.72 -13.77 -5.61
CA PHE A 114 -7.44 -12.83 -6.47
C PHE A 114 -8.95 -12.92 -6.24
N CYS A 115 -9.68 -11.89 -6.65
CA CYS A 115 -11.12 -11.98 -6.80
C CYS A 115 -11.50 -12.86 -7.99
N ARG A 116 -12.54 -13.68 -7.80
CA ARG A 116 -13.19 -14.35 -8.93
C ARG A 116 -13.89 -13.29 -9.78
N LEU A 117 -13.63 -13.34 -11.07
CA LEU A 117 -14.27 -12.50 -12.06
C LEU A 117 -15.53 -13.22 -12.57
N PRO A 118 -16.68 -12.54 -12.74
CA PRO A 118 -17.84 -13.15 -13.36
C PRO A 118 -17.57 -13.42 -14.84
N ASP A 119 -18.37 -14.30 -15.46
CA ASP A 119 -18.34 -14.53 -16.90
C ASP A 119 -18.56 -13.21 -17.69
N VAL A 120 -17.48 -12.81 -18.38
CA VAL A 120 -17.23 -11.88 -19.51
C VAL A 120 -17.98 -10.52 -19.60
N ASN A 121 -19.23 -10.38 -19.14
CA ASN A 121 -20.08 -9.23 -19.51
C ASN A 121 -20.42 -8.23 -18.38
N ARG A 122 -19.96 -8.44 -17.13
CA ARG A 122 -20.41 -7.61 -15.97
C ARG A 122 -19.37 -6.66 -15.36
N LEU A 123 -18.10 -6.74 -15.75
CA LEU A 123 -17.05 -5.83 -15.24
C LEU A 123 -17.21 -4.38 -15.73
N GLN A 124 -17.97 -4.17 -16.83
CA GLN A 124 -18.32 -2.86 -17.39
C GLN A 124 -18.96 -1.86 -16.41
N LYS A 125 -19.58 -2.32 -15.31
CA LYS A 125 -20.44 -1.45 -14.46
C LYS A 125 -20.00 -1.30 -13.01
N HIS A 126 -19.03 -2.07 -12.53
CA HIS A 126 -18.64 -2.03 -11.11
C HIS A 126 -17.34 -1.28 -10.87
N ALA A 127 -16.25 -1.55 -11.61
CA ALA A 127 -14.98 -0.81 -11.41
C ALA A 127 -15.07 0.70 -11.75
N LEU A 128 -16.05 1.07 -12.59
CA LEU A 128 -16.22 2.42 -13.13
C LEU A 128 -17.58 2.99 -12.72
N LYS A 129 -17.86 3.10 -11.41
CA LYS A 129 -18.88 4.07 -10.97
C LYS A 129 -18.37 5.45 -11.39
N ASN A 130 -18.83 5.93 -12.57
CA ASN A 130 -18.68 7.28 -13.16
C ASN A 130 -17.96 7.39 -14.53
N GLY A 131 -17.66 6.29 -15.23
CA GLY A 131 -17.04 6.38 -16.57
C GLY A 131 -15.59 6.88 -16.57
N THR A 132 -14.90 6.77 -15.43
CA THR A 132 -13.48 7.11 -15.27
C THR A 132 -12.63 6.12 -16.05
N LYS A 133 -11.73 6.59 -16.93
CA LYS A 133 -10.84 5.68 -17.67
C LYS A 133 -9.62 5.32 -16.83
N LEU A 134 -9.43 4.04 -16.51
CA LEU A 134 -8.29 3.60 -15.69
C LEU A 134 -6.97 3.66 -16.49
N PRO A 135 -5.88 4.18 -15.90
CA PRO A 135 -4.56 4.13 -16.52
C PRO A 135 -4.05 2.69 -16.65
N VAL A 136 -3.33 2.41 -17.74
CA VAL A 136 -2.75 1.10 -18.02
C VAL A 136 -1.23 1.17 -17.84
N VAL A 137 -0.66 0.16 -17.20
CA VAL A 137 0.78 -0.03 -17.03
C VAL A 137 1.17 -1.34 -17.70
N ILE A 138 2.01 -1.27 -18.73
CA ILE A 138 2.53 -2.46 -19.41
C ILE A 138 3.94 -2.75 -18.88
N PHE A 139 4.12 -3.93 -18.29
CA PHE A 139 5.34 -4.37 -17.64
C PHE A 139 6.20 -5.24 -18.56
N PHE A 140 7.47 -4.87 -18.71
CA PHE A 140 8.49 -5.61 -19.45
C PHE A 140 9.42 -6.38 -18.51
N PRO A 141 9.43 -7.72 -18.56
CA PRO A 141 10.39 -8.54 -17.82
C PRO A 141 11.84 -8.32 -18.28
N GLY A 142 12.78 -8.67 -17.40
CA GLY A 142 14.18 -8.88 -17.77
C GLY A 142 14.39 -9.98 -18.81
N ARG A 143 15.61 -10.11 -19.30
CA ARG A 143 15.99 -11.13 -20.30
C ARG A 143 15.88 -12.52 -19.70
N GLY A 144 15.23 -13.46 -20.37
CA GLY A 144 15.09 -14.83 -19.86
C GLY A 144 14.16 -14.97 -18.65
N VAL A 145 13.64 -13.87 -18.11
CA VAL A 145 12.74 -13.87 -16.96
C VAL A 145 11.29 -13.92 -17.45
N SER A 146 10.44 -14.70 -16.77
CA SER A 146 9.01 -14.73 -17.08
C SER A 146 8.27 -13.53 -16.49
N ARG A 147 7.18 -13.12 -17.13
CA ARG A 147 6.17 -12.18 -16.63
C ARG A 147 5.67 -12.51 -15.22
N LEU A 148 5.74 -13.79 -14.84
CA LEU A 148 5.27 -14.28 -13.55
C LEU A 148 6.14 -13.82 -12.38
N MET A 149 7.43 -13.53 -12.61
CA MET A 149 8.38 -13.08 -11.59
C MET A 149 8.17 -11.64 -11.08
N TYR A 150 7.06 -11.01 -11.51
CA TYR A 150 6.65 -9.65 -11.16
C TYR A 150 5.16 -9.60 -10.76
N SER A 151 4.53 -10.76 -10.54
CA SER A 151 3.08 -10.86 -10.30
C SER A 151 2.65 -10.23 -8.98
N SER A 152 3.48 -10.30 -7.93
CA SER A 152 3.20 -9.67 -6.64
C SER A 152 3.23 -8.16 -6.78
N MET A 153 4.27 -7.60 -7.40
CA MET A 153 4.34 -6.17 -7.71
C MET A 153 3.17 -5.72 -8.60
N ALA A 154 2.88 -6.45 -9.68
CA ALA A 154 1.78 -6.11 -10.60
C ALA A 154 0.42 -6.12 -9.89
N ARG A 155 0.17 -7.12 -9.03
CA ARG A 155 -1.03 -7.18 -8.18
C ARG A 155 -1.11 -5.99 -7.22
N SER A 156 -0.02 -5.63 -6.56
CA SER A 156 -0.01 -4.47 -5.65
C SER A 156 -0.22 -3.15 -6.38
N VAL A 157 0.43 -2.93 -7.53
CA VAL A 157 0.20 -1.72 -8.34
C VAL A 157 -1.26 -1.67 -8.82
N ALA A 158 -1.84 -2.81 -9.22
CA ALA A 158 -3.24 -2.86 -9.63
C ALA A 158 -4.23 -2.51 -8.50
N SER A 159 -3.91 -2.87 -7.26
CA SER A 159 -4.72 -2.50 -6.09
C SER A 159 -4.81 -0.99 -5.83
N HIS A 160 -3.98 -0.17 -6.49
CA HIS A 160 -4.03 1.29 -6.44
C HIS A 160 -4.85 1.93 -7.57
N GLY A 161 -5.60 1.14 -8.34
CA GLY A 161 -6.47 1.67 -9.40
C GLY A 161 -5.80 1.70 -10.78
N TYR A 162 -4.73 0.94 -10.98
CA TYR A 162 -4.08 0.76 -12.27
C TYR A 162 -4.45 -0.57 -12.90
N ILE A 163 -4.62 -0.61 -14.21
CA ILE A 163 -4.60 -1.89 -14.92
C ILE A 163 -3.15 -2.22 -15.22
N VAL A 164 -2.66 -3.37 -14.76
CA VAL A 164 -1.28 -3.79 -14.99
C VAL A 164 -1.24 -5.01 -15.89
N ILE A 165 -0.45 -4.96 -16.96
CA ILE A 165 -0.29 -6.06 -17.94
C ILE A 165 1.16 -6.51 -17.90
N THR A 166 1.44 -7.72 -17.43
CA THR A 166 2.78 -8.31 -17.54
C THR A 166 2.86 -9.21 -18.77
N VAL A 167 4.02 -9.22 -19.45
CA VAL A 167 4.15 -9.81 -20.81
C VAL A 167 5.28 -10.83 -20.89
N ASP A 168 4.98 -12.02 -21.36
CA ASP A 168 5.98 -13.00 -21.78
C ASP A 168 6.20 -12.92 -23.30
N HIS A 169 7.46 -12.68 -23.67
CA HIS A 169 7.89 -12.57 -25.06
C HIS A 169 8.39 -13.93 -25.56
N ALA A 170 7.73 -14.50 -26.56
CA ALA A 170 8.07 -15.81 -27.11
C ALA A 170 9.55 -15.92 -27.49
N TYR A 171 10.17 -17.05 -27.12
CA TYR A 171 11.60 -17.37 -27.27
C TYR A 171 12.59 -16.46 -26.53
N ASP A 172 12.14 -15.42 -25.81
CA ASP A 172 13.01 -14.57 -25.00
C ASP A 172 13.00 -15.03 -23.52
N ALA A 173 11.81 -15.26 -22.95
CA ALA A 173 11.68 -15.86 -21.62
C ALA A 173 12.24 -17.30 -21.61
N SER A 174 12.87 -17.72 -20.51
CA SER A 174 13.51 -19.05 -20.43
C SER A 174 12.53 -20.18 -20.73
N ILE A 175 11.26 -20.01 -20.34
CA ILE A 175 10.14 -20.87 -20.69
C ILE A 175 8.85 -20.06 -20.64
N ILE A 176 7.89 -20.43 -21.49
CA ILE A 176 6.51 -19.95 -21.47
C ILE A 176 5.60 -21.16 -21.55
N GLU A 177 4.75 -21.36 -20.54
CA GLU A 177 3.64 -22.31 -20.60
C GLU A 177 2.36 -21.57 -20.96
N TYR A 178 1.74 -21.97 -22.07
CA TYR A 178 0.50 -21.39 -22.55
C TYR A 178 -0.73 -22.09 -21.94
N PRO A 179 -1.87 -21.40 -21.81
CA PRO A 179 -3.11 -21.99 -21.30
C PRO A 179 -3.63 -23.19 -22.11
N ASP A 180 -3.22 -23.33 -23.38
CA ASP A 180 -3.56 -24.47 -24.24
C ASP A 180 -2.70 -25.73 -23.97
N GLY A 181 -1.80 -25.67 -22.99
CA GLY A 181 -0.89 -26.75 -22.60
C GLY A 181 0.40 -26.83 -23.43
N THR A 182 0.55 -26.00 -24.46
CA THR A 182 1.81 -25.90 -25.21
C THR A 182 2.84 -25.09 -24.44
N ASP A 183 4.12 -25.32 -24.71
CA ASP A 183 5.21 -24.53 -24.14
C ASP A 183 6.25 -24.15 -25.19
N ILE A 184 6.95 -23.05 -24.92
CA ILE A 184 8.09 -22.59 -25.73
C ILE A 184 9.25 -22.31 -24.77
N THR A 185 10.43 -22.82 -25.13
CA THR A 185 11.68 -22.55 -24.40
C THR A 185 12.43 -21.39 -25.07
N GLY A 186 13.08 -20.57 -24.24
CA GLY A 186 13.85 -19.41 -24.70
C GLY A 186 15.12 -19.79 -25.47
N VAL A 187 15.44 -19.01 -26.51
CA VAL A 187 16.73 -19.07 -27.22
C VAL A 187 17.66 -18.03 -26.59
N VAL A 188 18.01 -18.25 -25.32
CA VAL A 188 18.83 -17.31 -24.55
C VAL A 188 20.31 -17.53 -24.89
N GLY A 189 20.78 -16.85 -25.93
CA GLY A 189 22.22 -16.83 -26.32
C GLY A 189 23.07 -15.89 -25.47
N GLU A 190 24.27 -15.53 -25.95
CA GLU A 190 25.10 -14.50 -25.30
C GLU A 190 24.46 -13.10 -25.39
N ALA A 191 24.71 -12.26 -24.39
CA ALA A 191 24.18 -10.91 -24.29
C ALA A 191 25.16 -9.87 -24.86
N ASN A 192 25.26 -9.80 -26.19
CA ASN A 192 25.92 -8.70 -26.87
C ASN A 192 24.93 -7.59 -27.27
N LYS A 193 25.47 -6.40 -27.56
CA LYS A 193 24.70 -5.19 -27.89
C LYS A 193 23.69 -5.43 -29.03
N THR A 194 24.10 -6.07 -30.12
CA THR A 194 23.23 -6.33 -31.28
C THR A 194 22.05 -7.23 -30.93
N VAL A 195 22.28 -8.25 -30.09
CA VAL A 195 21.21 -9.14 -29.61
C VAL A 195 20.23 -8.39 -28.72
N LEU A 196 20.72 -7.52 -27.83
CA LEU A 196 19.89 -6.72 -26.94
C LEU A 196 19.05 -5.68 -27.72
N GLU A 197 19.64 -5.00 -28.70
CA GLU A 197 18.91 -4.06 -29.57
C GLU A 197 17.84 -4.78 -30.40
N ARG A 198 18.14 -5.97 -30.94
CA ARG A 198 17.13 -6.79 -31.64
C ARG A 198 16.02 -7.24 -30.70
N SER A 199 16.35 -7.72 -29.49
CA SER A 199 15.37 -8.13 -28.48
C SER A 199 14.47 -6.95 -28.11
N ALA A 200 15.04 -5.79 -27.78
CA ALA A 200 14.26 -4.59 -27.45
C ALA A 200 13.34 -4.16 -28.60
N LYS A 201 13.80 -4.24 -29.86
CA LYS A 201 12.96 -3.94 -31.02
C LYS A 201 11.77 -4.88 -31.13
N VAL A 202 11.97 -6.20 -31.00
CA VAL A 202 10.90 -7.20 -31.07
C VAL A 202 9.91 -7.00 -29.91
N ARG A 203 10.42 -6.78 -28.70
CA ARG A 203 9.61 -6.52 -27.50
C ARG A 203 8.79 -5.22 -27.62
N SER A 204 9.36 -4.18 -28.22
CA SER A 204 8.63 -2.91 -28.48
C SER A 204 7.47 -3.10 -29.46
N GLN A 205 7.66 -3.95 -30.49
CA GLN A 205 6.59 -4.31 -31.42
C GLN A 205 5.48 -5.12 -30.75
N ASP A 206 5.83 -6.04 -29.83
CA ASP A 206 4.84 -6.80 -29.07
C ASP A 206 3.95 -5.88 -28.22
N ILE A 207 4.53 -4.82 -27.63
CA ILE A 207 3.75 -3.87 -26.84
C ILE A 207 2.93 -2.93 -27.71
N SER A 208 3.47 -2.48 -28.83
CA SER A 208 2.69 -1.69 -29.81
C SER A 208 1.45 -2.47 -30.26
N PHE A 209 1.62 -3.78 -30.51
CA PHE A 209 0.52 -4.70 -30.83
C PHE A 209 -0.47 -4.85 -29.66
N ILE A 210 -0.02 -4.99 -28.41
CA ILE A 210 -0.92 -5.01 -27.24
C ILE A 210 -1.72 -3.70 -27.14
N ILE A 211 -1.09 -2.54 -27.34
CA ILE A 211 -1.78 -1.25 -27.34
C ILE A 211 -2.80 -1.17 -28.49
N ASP A 212 -2.49 -1.73 -29.66
CA ASP A 212 -3.46 -1.84 -30.77
C ASP A 212 -4.67 -2.68 -30.38
N GLN A 213 -4.45 -3.82 -29.72
CA GLN A 213 -5.53 -4.69 -29.25
C GLN A 213 -6.39 -4.02 -28.17
N ILE A 214 -5.79 -3.23 -27.27
CA ILE A 214 -6.49 -2.44 -26.26
C ILE A 214 -7.39 -1.38 -26.93
N LYS A 215 -6.90 -0.68 -27.96
CA LYS A 215 -7.63 0.42 -28.60
C LYS A 215 -8.59 0.00 -29.71
N GLY A 216 -8.40 -1.18 -30.31
CA GLY A 216 -8.99 -1.57 -31.59
C GLY A 216 -10.43 -2.11 -31.56
N ASN A 217 -11.21 -1.94 -30.49
CA ASN A 217 -12.51 -2.66 -30.30
C ASN A 217 -12.37 -4.20 -30.47
N ALA A 218 -11.17 -4.75 -30.26
CA ALA A 218 -10.92 -6.17 -30.41
C ALA A 218 -11.46 -6.92 -29.18
N THR A 219 -12.34 -7.88 -29.41
CA THR A 219 -12.87 -8.81 -28.38
C THR A 219 -11.77 -9.61 -27.66
N ALA A 220 -10.52 -9.59 -28.17
CA ALA A 220 -9.41 -10.37 -27.68
C ALA A 220 -9.01 -10.04 -26.24
N ILE A 221 -9.01 -8.77 -25.80
CA ILE A 221 -8.58 -8.37 -24.43
C ILE A 221 -9.70 -7.72 -23.60
N ASP A 222 -10.93 -7.72 -24.10
CA ASP A 222 -12.03 -6.92 -23.55
C ASP A 222 -12.63 -7.42 -22.22
N GLN A 223 -12.03 -8.43 -21.56
CA GLN A 223 -12.55 -8.96 -20.29
C GLN A 223 -12.58 -7.91 -19.17
N PHE A 224 -11.68 -6.92 -19.20
CA PHE A 224 -11.65 -5.81 -18.25
C PHE A 224 -12.16 -4.49 -18.83
N GLY A 225 -12.79 -4.48 -20.01
CA GLY A 225 -13.21 -3.24 -20.68
C GLY A 225 -12.03 -2.35 -21.08
N LEU A 226 -10.92 -2.97 -21.52
CA LEU A 226 -9.69 -2.25 -21.87
C LEU A 226 -9.88 -1.25 -23.03
N SER A 227 -10.96 -1.41 -23.80
CA SER A 227 -11.39 -0.50 -24.85
C SER A 227 -11.72 0.93 -24.36
N GLU A 228 -11.98 1.13 -23.06
CA GLU A 228 -12.21 2.45 -22.44
C GLU A 228 -11.07 2.90 -21.50
N THR A 229 -9.83 2.51 -21.79
CA THR A 229 -8.68 2.83 -20.93
C THR A 229 -8.13 4.24 -21.07
N GLY A 230 -7.46 4.71 -20.01
CA GLY A 230 -6.88 6.04 -19.88
C GLY A 230 -5.46 6.12 -20.45
N SER A 231 -4.57 6.87 -19.80
CA SER A 231 -3.16 6.97 -20.20
C SER A 231 -2.44 5.62 -20.14
N VAL A 232 -1.55 5.35 -21.09
CA VAL A 232 -0.69 4.15 -21.10
C VAL A 232 0.71 4.51 -20.60
N PHE A 233 1.21 3.77 -19.62
CA PHE A 233 2.57 3.84 -19.11
C PHE A 233 3.30 2.53 -19.34
N VAL A 234 4.61 2.60 -19.41
CA VAL A 234 5.48 1.43 -19.53
C VAL A 234 6.48 1.38 -18.39
N LEU A 235 6.68 0.18 -17.86
CA LEU A 235 7.59 -0.08 -16.76
C LEU A 235 8.37 -1.35 -17.11
N GLY A 236 9.66 -1.42 -16.80
CA GLY A 236 10.39 -2.64 -17.06
C GLY A 236 11.66 -2.80 -16.25
N HIS A 237 12.13 -4.03 -16.13
CA HIS A 237 13.35 -4.39 -15.41
C HIS A 237 14.44 -4.87 -16.37
N SER A 238 15.69 -4.47 -16.15
CA SER A 238 16.85 -4.89 -16.95
C SER A 238 16.65 -4.53 -18.44
N ILE A 239 16.84 -5.46 -19.38
CA ILE A 239 16.50 -5.22 -20.80
C ILE A 239 15.05 -4.78 -21.00
N GLY A 240 14.14 -5.19 -20.10
CA GLY A 240 12.76 -4.74 -20.10
C GLY A 240 12.63 -3.25 -19.81
N GLY A 241 13.46 -2.71 -18.91
CA GLY A 241 13.52 -1.28 -18.64
C GLY A 241 14.04 -0.49 -19.84
N ALA A 242 15.11 -0.98 -20.48
CA ALA A 242 15.62 -0.43 -21.73
C ALA A 242 14.56 -0.41 -22.85
N THR A 243 13.80 -1.50 -22.93
CA THR A 243 12.71 -1.67 -23.89
C THR A 243 11.56 -0.73 -23.57
N ALA A 244 11.19 -0.54 -22.29
CA ALA A 244 10.16 0.40 -21.88
C ALA A 244 10.50 1.83 -22.38
N VAL A 245 11.73 2.29 -22.19
CA VAL A 245 12.15 3.60 -22.71
C VAL A 245 12.16 3.62 -24.25
N SER A 246 12.68 2.58 -24.90
CA SER A 246 12.73 2.51 -26.37
C SER A 246 11.33 2.48 -27.01
N THR A 247 10.38 1.82 -26.36
CA THR A 247 8.98 1.79 -26.79
C THR A 247 8.35 3.16 -26.59
N SER A 248 8.58 3.80 -25.43
CA SER A 248 8.10 5.17 -25.19
C SER A 248 8.67 6.20 -26.16
N PHE A 249 9.84 5.95 -26.75
CA PHE A 249 10.44 6.79 -27.79
C PHE A 249 9.77 6.60 -29.16
N SER A 250 9.27 5.39 -29.45
CA SER A 250 8.78 5.00 -30.78
C SER A 250 7.25 4.96 -30.89
N ASP A 251 6.54 5.05 -29.77
CA ASP A 251 5.08 5.02 -29.71
C ASP A 251 4.54 6.18 -28.86
N ASP A 252 4.04 7.21 -29.53
CA ASP A 252 3.50 8.45 -28.92
C ASP A 252 2.24 8.21 -28.05
N ARG A 253 1.67 7.00 -28.08
CA ARG A 253 0.54 6.63 -27.23
C ARG A 253 0.97 6.41 -25.78
N ILE A 254 2.25 6.21 -25.53
CA ILE A 254 2.84 6.00 -24.21
C ILE A 254 3.12 7.35 -23.57
N ARG A 255 2.65 7.52 -22.33
CA ARG A 255 2.69 8.79 -21.60
C ARG A 255 3.88 8.91 -20.65
N GLY A 256 4.56 7.82 -20.32
CA GLY A 256 5.75 7.83 -19.49
C GLY A 256 6.37 6.45 -19.34
N ALA A 257 7.65 6.43 -18.98
CA ALA A 257 8.45 5.23 -18.84
C ALA A 257 9.18 5.16 -17.49
N ILE A 258 9.18 3.97 -16.88
CA ILE A 258 9.97 3.64 -15.71
C ILE A 258 10.95 2.52 -16.07
N ASN A 259 12.24 2.77 -15.84
CA ASN A 259 13.32 1.82 -16.08
C ASN A 259 13.93 1.39 -14.74
N LEU A 260 13.72 0.12 -14.38
CA LEU A 260 14.32 -0.53 -13.23
C LEU A 260 15.63 -1.20 -13.67
N ASP A 261 16.75 -0.54 -13.38
CA ASP A 261 18.11 -1.07 -13.53
C ASP A 261 18.49 -1.61 -14.92
N GLY A 262 17.87 -1.07 -15.97
CA GLY A 262 18.16 -1.42 -17.37
C GLY A 262 19.10 -0.44 -18.04
N ASP A 263 20.12 -0.93 -18.73
CA ASP A 263 20.96 -0.09 -19.58
C ASP A 263 20.18 0.55 -20.73
N MET A 264 20.58 1.76 -21.14
CA MET A 264 19.86 2.49 -22.18
C MET A 264 20.34 2.10 -23.59
N LEU A 265 19.40 1.97 -24.53
CA LEU A 265 19.67 1.57 -25.91
C LEU A 265 19.54 2.76 -26.87
N VAL A 266 20.33 2.77 -27.94
CA VAL A 266 20.15 3.75 -29.02
C VAL A 266 18.84 3.46 -29.79
N PRO A 267 18.15 4.50 -30.32
CA PRO A 267 18.57 5.89 -30.42
C PRO A 267 18.22 6.79 -29.20
N VAL A 268 17.44 6.29 -28.22
CA VAL A 268 16.89 7.16 -27.16
C VAL A 268 17.97 7.84 -26.33
N VAL A 269 19.11 7.18 -26.13
CA VAL A 269 20.29 7.72 -25.45
C VAL A 269 20.70 9.09 -25.99
N LYS A 270 20.60 9.30 -27.31
CA LYS A 270 21.00 10.55 -27.96
C LYS A 270 19.83 11.51 -28.15
N ALA A 271 18.64 10.97 -28.42
CA ALA A 271 17.49 11.75 -28.83
C ALA A 271 16.67 12.27 -27.64
N GLY A 272 16.75 11.64 -26.47
CA GLY A 272 15.93 11.96 -25.29
C GLY A 272 14.44 11.68 -25.48
N LEU A 273 13.67 11.77 -24.38
CA LEU A 273 12.21 11.73 -24.41
C LEU A 273 11.62 13.09 -24.01
N GLU A 274 10.46 13.42 -24.60
CA GLU A 274 9.57 14.49 -24.11
C GLU A 274 8.65 14.01 -22.98
N ASN A 275 8.40 12.70 -22.94
CA ASN A 275 7.56 12.09 -21.91
C ASN A 275 8.34 11.89 -20.60
N PRO A 276 7.62 11.84 -19.46
CA PRO A 276 8.19 11.47 -18.17
C PRO A 276 9.07 10.22 -18.21
N LEU A 277 10.28 10.32 -17.64
CA LEU A 277 11.26 9.23 -17.56
C LEU A 277 11.80 9.08 -16.13
N PHE A 278 11.61 7.90 -15.56
CA PHE A 278 12.11 7.56 -14.23
C PHE A 278 13.12 6.41 -14.32
N LEU A 279 14.33 6.64 -13.82
CA LEU A 279 15.42 5.66 -13.79
C LEU A 279 15.68 5.26 -12.34
N ILE A 280 15.51 3.99 -12.00
CA ILE A 280 15.70 3.49 -10.62
C ILE A 280 16.67 2.32 -10.67
N GLY A 281 17.84 2.47 -10.07
CA GLY A 281 18.94 1.50 -10.19
C GLY A 281 19.56 1.09 -8.87
N ARG A 282 20.45 0.12 -8.95
CA ARG A 282 21.37 -0.24 -7.85
C ARG A 282 22.50 0.81 -7.73
N PRO A 283 23.32 0.75 -6.66
CA PRO A 283 24.49 1.61 -6.56
C PRO A 283 25.40 1.45 -7.78
N HIS A 284 25.93 2.57 -8.26
CA HIS A 284 26.77 2.65 -9.47
C HIS A 284 26.08 2.38 -10.81
N SER A 285 24.75 2.16 -10.90
CA SER A 285 24.08 2.01 -12.21
C SER A 285 24.27 3.23 -13.12
N ARG A 286 24.45 4.42 -12.54
CA ARG A 286 24.82 5.64 -13.27
C ARG A 286 26.26 5.61 -13.80
N ASP A 287 27.18 4.97 -13.08
CA ASP A 287 28.62 5.05 -13.31
C ASP A 287 29.17 3.85 -14.08
N GLN A 288 28.41 2.74 -14.16
CA GLN A 288 28.80 1.50 -14.86
C GLN A 288 28.80 1.61 -16.38
N GLY A 289 28.36 2.75 -16.93
CA GLY A 289 28.46 3.03 -18.35
C GLY A 289 27.88 4.40 -18.71
N PRO A 290 28.16 4.90 -19.93
CA PRO A 290 27.66 6.20 -20.35
C PRO A 290 26.14 6.21 -20.58
N SER A 291 25.48 5.05 -20.64
CA SER A 291 24.09 4.91 -21.13
C SER A 291 23.08 5.75 -20.32
N TRP A 292 23.12 5.70 -18.98
CA TRP A 292 22.23 6.47 -18.10
C TRP A 292 22.60 7.96 -18.08
N ASN A 293 23.90 8.28 -18.00
CA ASN A 293 24.35 9.67 -17.95
C ASN A 293 24.11 10.41 -19.27
N GLU A 294 24.36 9.77 -20.42
CA GLU A 294 24.07 10.31 -21.75
C GLU A 294 22.57 10.50 -21.96
N THR A 295 21.75 9.51 -21.58
CA THR A 295 20.29 9.65 -21.65
C THR A 295 19.80 10.79 -20.77
N TRP A 296 20.32 10.90 -19.54
CA TRP A 296 19.95 11.98 -18.64
C TRP A 296 20.27 13.36 -19.21
N ASN A 297 21.41 13.49 -19.91
CA ASN A 297 21.81 14.73 -20.57
C ASN A 297 20.96 15.07 -21.81
N SER A 298 20.33 14.07 -22.45
CA SER A 298 19.46 14.28 -23.62
C SER A 298 17.97 14.36 -23.29
N GLN A 299 17.57 13.93 -22.09
CA GLN A 299 16.19 13.94 -21.60
C GLN A 299 15.62 15.36 -21.51
N ARG A 300 14.40 15.56 -22.03
CA ARG A 300 13.73 16.88 -22.06
C ARG A 300 12.45 16.94 -21.24
N GLY A 301 11.73 15.83 -21.12
CA GLY A 301 10.55 15.69 -20.28
C GLY A 301 10.87 15.61 -18.79
N PRO A 302 9.84 15.69 -17.91
CA PRO A 302 10.00 15.48 -16.47
C PRO A 302 10.77 14.20 -16.17
N SER A 303 11.74 14.24 -15.28
CA SER A 303 12.57 13.06 -15.05
C SER A 303 13.10 12.98 -13.63
N MET A 304 13.39 11.75 -13.21
CA MET A 304 14.05 11.46 -11.95
C MET A 304 15.00 10.28 -12.12
N MET A 305 16.16 10.36 -11.46
CA MET A 305 17.12 9.27 -11.38
C MET A 305 17.37 8.97 -9.91
N LEU A 306 17.11 7.72 -9.50
CA LEU A 306 17.26 7.24 -8.14
C LEU A 306 18.20 6.04 -8.09
N GLN A 307 18.91 5.93 -6.98
CA GLN A 307 19.66 4.73 -6.60
C GLN A 307 19.17 4.28 -5.23
N ILE A 308 19.08 2.97 -5.03
CA ILE A 308 18.68 2.38 -3.75
C ILE A 308 19.90 1.64 -3.19
N ASP A 309 20.36 2.04 -2.00
CA ASP A 309 21.51 1.39 -1.38
C ASP A 309 21.15 -0.01 -0.85
N GLY A 310 22.09 -0.96 -0.99
CA GLY A 310 21.90 -2.33 -0.50
C GLY A 310 21.07 -3.24 -1.41
N ILE A 311 20.78 -2.83 -2.64
CA ILE A 311 20.12 -3.69 -3.64
C ILE A 311 21.11 -4.24 -4.67
N THR A 312 20.70 -5.29 -5.34
CA THR A 312 21.37 -5.89 -6.50
C THR A 312 20.46 -5.78 -7.73
N HIS A 313 20.91 -6.28 -8.88
CA HIS A 313 20.08 -6.35 -10.08
C HIS A 313 18.76 -7.10 -9.83
N GLN A 314 18.83 -8.23 -9.10
CA GLN A 314 17.68 -9.12 -8.94
C GLN A 314 16.69 -8.65 -7.87
N SER A 315 17.00 -7.56 -7.15
CA SER A 315 16.13 -7.01 -6.11
C SER A 315 14.80 -6.45 -6.64
N PHE A 316 14.71 -6.19 -7.96
CA PHE A 316 13.47 -5.73 -8.61
C PHE A 316 12.52 -6.86 -9.03
N LEU A 317 12.92 -8.13 -8.85
CA LEU A 317 12.02 -9.28 -8.97
C LEU A 317 11.14 -9.40 -7.73
N ASP A 318 10.10 -10.23 -7.79
CA ASP A 318 9.40 -10.68 -6.58
C ASP A 318 10.30 -11.54 -5.67
N ALA A 319 11.46 -12.01 -6.16
CA ALA A 319 12.35 -12.95 -5.46
C ALA A 319 12.72 -12.55 -4.02
N PRO A 320 13.10 -11.30 -3.69
CA PRO A 320 13.36 -10.91 -2.30
C PRO A 320 12.14 -11.11 -1.40
N LEU A 321 10.94 -10.75 -1.86
CA LEU A 321 9.70 -10.98 -1.13
C LEU A 321 9.48 -12.48 -0.93
N LEU A 322 9.54 -13.28 -2.00
CA LEU A 322 9.28 -14.72 -1.94
C LEU A 322 10.21 -15.45 -0.98
N VAL A 323 11.50 -15.13 -1.02
CA VAL A 323 12.50 -15.70 -0.12
C VAL A 323 12.25 -15.27 1.33
N SER A 324 11.74 -14.05 1.56
CA SER A 324 11.40 -13.58 2.91
C SER A 324 10.16 -14.22 3.53
N LEU A 325 9.40 -15.03 2.77
CA LEU A 325 8.24 -15.77 3.28
C LEU A 325 8.60 -17.11 3.92
N ARG A 326 9.88 -17.51 3.86
CA ARG A 326 10.35 -18.85 4.26
C ARG A 326 11.71 -18.78 4.94
N ASP A 327 12.07 -19.84 5.65
CA ASP A 327 13.42 -19.97 6.20
C ASP A 327 14.45 -20.22 5.11
N VAL A 328 15.48 -19.39 5.06
CA VAL A 328 16.63 -19.57 4.17
C VAL A 328 17.63 -20.52 4.85
N PRO A 329 18.09 -21.59 4.17
CA PRO A 329 19.11 -22.48 4.70
C PRO A 329 20.35 -21.68 5.15
N GLU A 330 20.92 -22.03 6.30
CA GLU A 330 21.99 -21.23 6.93
C GLU A 330 23.20 -21.03 5.99
N GLY A 331 23.61 -22.06 5.27
CA GLY A 331 24.70 -22.00 4.27
C GLY A 331 24.36 -21.27 2.96
N SER A 332 23.13 -20.79 2.82
CA SER A 332 22.64 -20.09 1.61
C SER A 332 22.44 -18.59 1.84
N ARG A 333 22.48 -18.11 3.08
CA ARG A 333 22.22 -16.70 3.43
C ARG A 333 23.12 -15.72 2.68
N ASP A 334 24.43 -15.98 2.67
CA ASP A 334 25.40 -15.11 1.97
C ASP A 334 25.18 -15.09 0.46
N LYS A 335 24.81 -16.25 -0.14
CA LYS A 335 24.50 -16.35 -1.57
C LYS A 335 23.22 -15.61 -1.92
N VAL A 336 22.19 -15.75 -1.09
CA VAL A 336 20.92 -15.03 -1.22
C VAL A 336 21.15 -13.53 -1.09
N GLN A 337 21.90 -13.08 -0.10
CA GLN A 337 22.21 -11.67 0.10
C GLN A 337 23.05 -11.10 -1.06
N ALA A 338 24.02 -11.85 -1.57
CA ALA A 338 24.81 -11.46 -2.73
C ALA A 338 23.96 -11.40 -4.02
N ALA A 339 22.94 -12.25 -4.14
CA ALA A 339 22.08 -12.29 -5.30
C ALA A 339 20.95 -11.26 -5.25
N LEU A 340 20.31 -11.06 -4.09
CA LEU A 340 19.05 -10.31 -3.92
C LEU A 340 19.20 -9.00 -3.14
N GLY A 341 20.38 -8.72 -2.58
CA GLY A 341 20.65 -7.53 -1.77
C GLY A 341 20.48 -7.76 -0.27
N THR A 342 20.73 -6.70 0.49
CA THR A 342 20.71 -6.68 1.96
C THR A 342 19.41 -6.13 2.54
N ILE A 343 18.58 -5.46 1.72
CA ILE A 343 17.28 -4.96 2.16
C ILE A 343 16.33 -6.14 2.42
N ASN A 344 15.62 -6.11 3.56
CA ASN A 344 14.56 -7.08 3.85
C ASN A 344 13.54 -7.17 2.69
N GLY A 345 13.18 -8.39 2.29
CA GLY A 345 12.35 -8.63 1.11
C GLY A 345 10.99 -7.93 1.09
N ARG A 346 10.28 -7.89 2.23
CA ARG A 346 8.99 -7.16 2.33
C ARG A 346 9.19 -5.66 2.20
N ARG A 347 10.25 -5.13 2.83
CA ARG A 347 10.61 -3.71 2.71
C ARG A 347 11.00 -3.34 1.28
N MET A 348 11.77 -4.21 0.60
CA MET A 348 12.17 -3.99 -0.79
C MET A 348 10.95 -3.96 -1.73
N ALA A 349 10.04 -4.94 -1.59
CA ALA A 349 8.79 -4.95 -2.34
C ALA A 349 7.96 -3.67 -2.08
N SER A 350 7.76 -3.32 -0.81
CA SER A 350 7.05 -2.10 -0.40
C SER A 350 7.65 -0.84 -1.04
N LEU A 351 8.98 -0.71 -1.02
CA LEU A 351 9.69 0.44 -1.56
C LEU A 351 9.47 0.57 -3.08
N VAL A 352 9.68 -0.51 -3.84
CA VAL A 352 9.53 -0.46 -5.31
C VAL A 352 8.07 -0.21 -5.71
N ILE A 353 7.11 -0.82 -5.01
CA ILE A 353 5.68 -0.62 -5.26
C ILE A 353 5.29 0.85 -5.00
N GLN A 354 5.65 1.40 -3.83
CA GLN A 354 5.33 2.78 -3.49
C GLN A 354 5.99 3.79 -4.42
N LEU A 355 7.25 3.58 -4.80
CA LEU A 355 7.93 4.42 -5.80
C LEU A 355 7.20 4.35 -7.14
N THR A 356 6.86 3.14 -7.61
CA THR A 356 6.15 2.94 -8.87
C THR A 356 4.80 3.66 -8.87
N VAL A 357 3.98 3.47 -7.84
CA VAL A 357 2.67 4.10 -7.71
C VAL A 357 2.80 5.62 -7.64
N SER A 358 3.70 6.14 -6.81
CA SER A 358 3.93 7.59 -6.67
C SER A 358 4.34 8.23 -8.00
N ILE A 359 5.17 7.54 -8.78
CA ILE A 359 5.61 7.99 -10.11
C ILE A 359 4.44 8.01 -11.10
N LEU A 360 3.63 6.96 -11.11
CA LEU A 360 2.46 6.86 -11.99
C LEU A 360 1.41 7.93 -11.64
N ASP A 361 1.18 8.16 -10.35
CA ASP A 361 0.27 9.19 -9.84
C ASP A 361 0.76 10.59 -10.25
N ALA A 362 2.04 10.90 -10.03
CA ALA A 362 2.63 12.17 -10.46
C ALA A 362 2.59 12.37 -11.99
N SER A 363 2.51 11.29 -12.77
CA SER A 363 2.53 11.32 -14.24
C SER A 363 1.12 11.26 -14.86
N THR A 364 0.06 11.05 -14.07
CA THR A 364 -1.32 11.01 -14.55
C THR A 364 -2.03 12.35 -14.31
N PRO A 365 -2.48 13.06 -15.37
CA PRO A 365 -3.06 14.41 -15.25
C PRO A 365 -4.34 14.52 -14.41
N HIS A 366 -4.92 13.40 -13.98
CA HIS A 366 -6.17 13.33 -13.20
C HIS A 366 -6.00 12.54 -11.90
N SER A 367 -4.79 12.05 -11.58
CA SER A 367 -4.51 11.63 -10.22
C SER A 367 -4.45 12.91 -9.40
N ARG A 368 -5.60 13.29 -8.84
CA ARG A 368 -5.56 13.84 -7.48
C ARG A 368 -4.80 12.76 -6.74
N PHE A 369 -3.58 13.05 -6.28
CA PHE A 369 -2.98 12.28 -5.20
C PHE A 369 -4.11 12.07 -4.21
N ILE A 370 -4.63 10.84 -4.09
CA ILE A 370 -5.52 10.51 -2.99
C ILE A 370 -4.56 10.48 -1.80
N MET A 371 -4.14 11.65 -1.32
CA MET A 371 -3.37 11.70 -0.10
C MET A 371 -4.36 11.31 0.99
N SER A 372 -4.00 10.32 1.79
CA SER A 372 -4.80 10.00 2.95
C SER A 372 -4.88 11.22 3.87
N PRO A 373 -6.01 11.45 4.58
CA PRO A 373 -6.10 12.54 5.53
C PRO A 373 -4.99 12.45 6.56
N THR A 374 -4.53 13.59 7.06
CA THR A 374 -3.57 13.60 8.17
C THR A 374 -4.28 13.27 9.47
N ILE A 375 -3.72 12.36 10.27
CA ILE A 375 -4.25 12.01 11.58
C ILE A 375 -3.58 12.89 12.63
N PHE A 376 -4.38 13.67 13.34
CA PHE A 376 -3.93 14.54 14.42
C PHE A 376 -4.38 13.98 15.77
N ILE A 377 -3.43 13.62 16.64
CA ILE A 377 -3.68 12.89 17.88
C ILE A 377 -3.54 13.82 19.08
N VAL A 378 -4.58 13.89 19.91
CA VAL A 378 -4.66 14.68 21.15
C VAL A 378 -4.69 13.74 22.37
N PRO A 379 -3.61 13.72 23.19
CA PRO A 379 -3.54 12.93 24.42
C PRO A 379 -4.52 13.37 25.52
N GLY A 380 -4.66 12.52 26.54
CA GLY A 380 -5.36 12.79 27.79
C GLY A 380 -4.48 13.37 28.90
N PHE A 381 -5.04 13.49 30.10
CA PHE A 381 -4.26 13.88 31.29
C PHE A 381 -3.15 12.88 31.59
N TYR A 382 -2.05 13.38 32.16
CA TYR A 382 -0.86 12.61 32.57
C TYR A 382 -0.07 11.99 31.41
N GLU A 383 -0.62 11.99 30.20
CA GLU A 383 -0.04 11.38 29.01
C GLU A 383 0.89 12.34 28.27
N GLY A 384 1.97 11.78 27.74
CA GLY A 384 2.82 12.44 26.74
C GLY A 384 2.65 11.81 25.35
N PRO A 385 3.33 12.34 24.32
CA PRO A 385 3.21 11.81 22.96
C PRO A 385 3.69 10.36 22.82
N THR A 386 4.59 9.91 23.71
CA THR A 386 5.21 8.59 23.68
C THR A 386 4.19 7.44 23.72
N VAL A 387 3.09 7.56 24.47
CA VAL A 387 2.06 6.49 24.56
C VAL A 387 1.23 6.34 23.28
N PHE A 388 1.34 7.29 22.34
CA PHE A 388 0.71 7.21 21.03
C PHE A 388 1.69 6.83 19.91
N GLN A 389 2.99 6.71 20.20
CA GLN A 389 3.98 6.34 19.18
C GLN A 389 3.70 4.98 18.53
N PRO A 390 3.29 3.93 19.27
CA PRO A 390 2.92 2.65 18.65
C PRO A 390 1.74 2.80 17.67
N LEU A 391 0.70 3.54 18.05
CA LEU A 391 -0.46 3.82 17.19
C LEU A 391 -0.05 4.65 15.96
N SER A 392 0.76 5.69 16.16
CA SER A 392 1.30 6.52 15.07
C SER A 392 2.12 5.69 14.08
N ASN A 393 2.99 4.80 14.56
CA ASN A 393 3.76 3.89 13.70
C ASN A 393 2.85 2.94 12.91
N SER A 394 1.81 2.41 13.56
CA SER A 394 0.82 1.52 12.94
C SER A 394 0.02 2.23 11.83
N LEU A 395 -0.39 3.49 12.06
CA LEU A 395 -1.08 4.33 11.08
C LEU A 395 -0.15 4.79 9.94
N ASN A 396 1.10 5.15 10.24
CA ASN A 396 2.10 5.48 9.23
C ASN A 396 2.37 4.27 8.31
N GLY A 397 2.40 3.05 8.86
CA GLY A 397 2.50 1.81 8.09
C GLY A 397 1.32 1.55 7.15
N ARG A 398 0.17 2.18 7.42
CA ARG A 398 -1.04 2.17 6.58
C ARG A 398 -1.11 3.35 5.60
N GLY A 399 -0.06 4.18 5.52
CA GLY A 399 0.04 5.31 4.59
C GLY A 399 -0.47 6.65 5.11
N PHE A 400 -0.91 6.74 6.37
CA PHE A 400 -1.36 8.00 6.95
C PHE A 400 -0.19 8.83 7.48
N LYS A 401 -0.21 10.14 7.25
CA LYS A 401 0.63 11.07 8.02
C LYS A 401 0.04 11.21 9.41
N THR A 402 0.87 11.14 10.46
CA THR A 402 0.42 11.32 11.85
C THR A 402 1.15 12.49 12.50
N VAL A 403 0.43 13.26 13.31
CA VAL A 403 0.94 14.36 14.14
C VAL A 403 0.38 14.18 15.54
N ILE A 404 1.24 14.19 16.56
CA ILE A 404 0.84 14.05 17.96
C ILE A 404 1.13 15.36 18.67
N THR A 405 0.11 16.00 19.24
CA THR A 405 0.26 17.21 20.05
C THR A 405 0.51 16.86 21.52
N THR A 406 0.81 17.87 22.33
CA THR A 406 0.80 17.76 23.79
C THR A 406 -0.30 18.60 24.40
N ILE A 407 -0.73 18.22 25.61
CA ILE A 407 -1.44 19.11 26.53
C ILE A 407 -0.36 19.92 27.25
N TYR A 408 -0.38 21.24 27.10
CA TYR A 408 0.68 22.14 27.54
C TYR A 408 0.90 22.11 29.06
N SER A 409 -0.18 21.97 29.83
CA SER A 409 -0.19 21.93 31.30
C SER A 409 0.41 20.65 31.89
N THR A 410 0.55 19.58 31.11
CA THR A 410 1.06 18.29 31.58
C THR A 410 2.51 18.39 32.05
N GLY A 411 2.74 18.02 33.30
CA GLY A 411 4.06 18.03 33.94
C GLY A 411 4.54 19.41 34.41
N LYS A 412 3.67 20.45 34.36
CA LYS A 412 4.02 21.81 34.79
C LYS A 412 3.52 22.10 36.22
N PRO A 413 4.41 22.14 37.21
CA PRO A 413 4.02 22.51 38.57
C PRO A 413 3.84 24.04 38.72
N PRO A 414 3.26 24.51 39.83
CA PRO A 414 3.35 25.90 40.24
C PRO A 414 4.81 26.43 40.24
N PRO A 415 5.06 27.71 39.88
CA PRO A 415 4.08 28.78 39.69
C PRO A 415 3.52 28.91 38.27
N GLU A 416 3.94 28.09 37.29
CA GLU A 416 3.55 28.27 35.88
C GLU A 416 2.03 28.23 35.66
N ARG A 417 1.34 27.35 36.39
CA ARG A 417 -0.14 27.18 36.43
C ARG A 417 -0.88 27.45 35.11
N PRO A 418 -0.54 26.75 34.02
CA PRO A 418 -1.31 26.88 32.79
C PRO A 418 -2.75 26.43 33.02
N THR A 419 -3.66 27.05 32.30
CA THR A 419 -5.09 26.79 32.32
C THR A 419 -5.50 25.86 31.18
N MET A 420 -6.75 25.40 31.21
CA MET A 420 -7.34 24.66 30.09
C MET A 420 -7.36 25.52 28.81
N ASP A 421 -7.47 26.85 28.91
CA ASP A 421 -7.41 27.74 27.75
C ASP A 421 -6.00 27.74 27.11
N ASP A 422 -4.94 27.64 27.93
CA ASP A 422 -3.56 27.50 27.44
C ASP A 422 -3.34 26.15 26.73
N ASP A 423 -3.97 25.09 27.23
CA ASP A 423 -3.96 23.77 26.57
C ASP A 423 -4.65 23.82 25.21
N ILE A 424 -5.85 24.41 25.16
CA ILE A 424 -6.60 24.63 23.91
C ILE A 424 -5.75 25.45 22.93
N ALA A 425 -5.11 26.53 23.39
CA ALA A 425 -4.27 27.39 22.55
C ALA A 425 -3.06 26.64 21.99
N ASN A 426 -2.44 25.75 22.78
CA ASN A 426 -1.34 24.91 22.29
C ASN A 426 -1.81 23.94 21.20
N ILE A 427 -2.96 23.30 21.39
CA ILE A 427 -3.53 22.41 20.37
C ILE A 427 -3.88 23.18 19.09
N VAL A 428 -4.45 24.40 19.19
CA VAL A 428 -4.71 25.27 18.04
C VAL A 428 -3.42 25.57 17.28
N LYS A 429 -2.36 25.92 18.00
CA LYS A 429 -1.04 26.22 17.42
C LYS A 429 -0.49 25.02 16.62
N ASP A 430 -0.61 23.81 17.16
CA ASP A 430 -0.07 22.60 16.52
C ASP A 430 -0.99 22.08 15.39
N LEU A 431 -2.32 22.24 15.53
CA LEU A 431 -3.31 21.79 14.53
C LEU A 431 -3.42 22.70 13.31
N THR A 432 -3.24 24.02 13.50
CA THR A 432 -3.37 25.01 12.40
C THR A 432 -2.51 24.67 11.18
N PRO A 433 -1.18 24.45 11.29
CA PRO A 433 -0.36 24.13 10.12
C PRO A 433 -0.77 22.79 9.48
N VAL A 434 -1.22 21.82 10.29
CA VAL A 434 -1.70 20.52 9.79
C VAL A 434 -2.97 20.68 8.95
N VAL A 435 -3.91 21.50 9.42
CA VAL A 435 -5.14 21.83 8.68
C VAL A 435 -4.84 22.58 7.39
N GLU A 436 -3.87 23.49 7.40
CA GLU A 436 -3.48 24.26 6.21
C GLU A 436 -2.77 23.40 5.15
N GLU A 437 -1.95 22.44 5.58
CA GLU A 437 -1.24 21.53 4.68
C GLU A 437 -2.14 20.43 4.11
N ALA A 438 -3.16 19.99 4.86
CA ALA A 438 -3.98 18.83 4.51
C ALA A 438 -4.85 18.97 3.24
N GLY A 439 -5.00 20.18 2.69
CA GLY A 439 -5.69 20.39 1.41
C GLY A 439 -7.11 19.83 1.36
N GLU A 440 -7.51 19.23 0.23
CA GLU A 440 -8.87 18.67 0.09
C GLU A 440 -9.07 17.37 0.91
N GLU A 441 -8.00 16.73 1.35
CA GLU A 441 -8.05 15.44 2.04
C GLU A 441 -8.41 15.61 3.51
N GLY A 442 -7.98 16.73 4.10
CA GLY A 442 -8.40 17.16 5.43
C GLY A 442 -7.75 16.35 6.55
N VAL A 443 -8.29 16.52 7.76
CA VAL A 443 -7.71 16.00 9.00
C VAL A 443 -8.71 15.14 9.74
N ILE A 444 -8.24 14.04 10.32
CA ILE A 444 -8.97 13.27 11.33
C ILE A 444 -8.35 13.57 12.69
N ALA A 445 -9.15 14.11 13.60
CA ALA A 445 -8.68 14.34 14.97
C ALA A 445 -9.00 13.12 15.84
N VAL A 446 -7.96 12.46 16.36
CA VAL A 446 -8.08 11.36 17.32
C VAL A 446 -7.87 11.93 18.72
N MET A 447 -8.87 11.80 19.59
CA MET A 447 -8.87 12.44 20.91
C MET A 447 -9.08 11.41 22.00
N HIS A 448 -8.15 11.33 22.95
CA HIS A 448 -8.17 10.36 24.04
C HIS A 448 -8.49 11.03 25.38
N SER A 449 -9.31 10.38 26.22
CA SER A 449 -9.58 10.83 27.60
C SER A 449 -9.93 12.32 27.69
N ALA A 450 -9.26 13.10 28.54
CA ALA A 450 -9.47 14.56 28.66
C ALA A 450 -9.22 15.32 27.35
N GLY A 451 -8.39 14.79 26.45
CA GLY A 451 -8.18 15.32 25.11
C GLY A 451 -9.46 15.42 24.28
N GLY A 452 -10.51 14.66 24.63
CA GLY A 452 -11.83 14.76 24.00
C GLY A 452 -12.43 16.17 24.06
N PHE A 453 -12.56 16.74 25.26
CA PHE A 453 -13.18 18.05 25.43
C PHE A 453 -12.19 19.20 25.18
N ILE A 454 -10.91 19.03 25.53
CA ILE A 454 -9.86 20.04 25.27
C ILE A 454 -9.61 20.15 23.76
N GLY A 455 -9.40 19.02 23.08
CA GLY A 455 -9.21 18.97 21.64
C GLY A 455 -10.43 19.46 20.87
N SER A 456 -11.64 19.15 21.33
CA SER A 456 -12.87 19.71 20.75
C SER A 456 -12.96 21.23 20.89
N GLY A 457 -12.46 21.80 21.99
CA GLY A 457 -12.35 23.24 22.19
C GLY A 457 -11.43 23.93 21.18
N ALA A 458 -10.39 23.24 20.72
CA ALA A 458 -9.41 23.76 19.76
C ALA A 458 -9.91 23.80 18.31
N LEU A 459 -11.05 23.19 17.98
CA LEU A 459 -11.49 23.10 16.59
C LEU A 459 -12.14 24.38 16.03
N ARG A 460 -12.28 25.45 16.83
CA ARG A 460 -12.97 26.68 16.41
C ARG A 460 -12.26 27.29 15.19
N GLY A 461 -12.97 27.38 14.06
CA GLY A 461 -12.42 27.90 12.80
C GLY A 461 -11.49 26.93 12.05
N LEU A 462 -11.22 25.74 12.61
CA LEU A 462 -10.36 24.71 12.04
C LEU A 462 -11.14 23.49 11.53
N THR A 463 -12.47 23.46 11.69
CA THR A 463 -13.32 22.44 11.09
C THR A 463 -13.35 22.57 9.57
N TRP A 464 -13.54 21.45 8.87
CA TRP A 464 -13.71 21.44 7.42
C TRP A 464 -14.81 22.41 6.96
N LYS A 465 -15.95 22.41 7.68
CA LYS A 465 -17.07 23.30 7.41
C LYS A 465 -16.67 24.78 7.58
N ALA A 466 -16.11 25.16 8.72
CA ALA A 466 -15.75 26.55 9.00
C ALA A 466 -14.71 27.09 8.00
N ARG A 467 -13.75 26.25 7.58
CA ARG A 467 -12.76 26.57 6.55
C ARG A 467 -13.40 26.80 5.18
N LYS A 468 -14.29 25.89 4.78
CA LYS A 468 -15.00 25.96 3.50
C LYS A 468 -15.92 27.19 3.41
N ASP A 469 -16.58 27.55 4.50
CA ASP A 469 -17.46 28.73 4.57
C ASP A 469 -16.72 30.05 4.31
N ILE A 470 -15.40 30.10 4.56
CA ILE A 470 -14.53 31.24 4.24
C ILE A 470 -13.67 31.05 2.98
N GLY A 471 -14.00 30.06 2.14
CA GLY A 471 -13.31 29.82 0.87
C GLY A 471 -11.89 29.28 1.01
N ARG A 472 -11.57 28.62 2.12
CA ARG A 472 -10.26 27.97 2.34
C ARG A 472 -10.38 26.44 2.31
N THR A 473 -9.35 25.78 1.78
CA THR A 473 -9.22 24.31 1.77
C THR A 473 -8.74 23.78 3.13
N GLY A 474 -8.75 22.47 3.35
CA GLY A 474 -8.32 21.87 4.61
C GLY A 474 -9.38 21.92 5.71
N GLY A 475 -9.08 21.25 6.82
CA GLY A 475 -9.89 21.27 8.03
C GLY A 475 -10.19 19.89 8.57
N VAL A 476 -10.60 19.85 9.84
CA VAL A 476 -10.98 18.61 10.51
C VAL A 476 -12.32 18.12 9.97
N LYS A 477 -12.30 16.94 9.34
CA LYS A 477 -13.47 16.31 8.70
C LYS A 477 -14.15 15.27 9.58
N LYS A 478 -13.39 14.61 10.46
CA LYS A 478 -13.88 13.55 11.35
C LYS A 478 -13.18 13.65 12.70
N VAL A 479 -13.87 13.30 13.77
CA VAL A 479 -13.28 13.10 15.10
C VAL A 479 -13.42 11.63 15.51
N VAL A 480 -12.34 11.03 16.03
CA VAL A 480 -12.37 9.71 16.65
C VAL A 480 -12.08 9.88 18.13
N PHE A 481 -13.10 9.66 18.96
CA PHE A 481 -12.95 9.64 20.41
C PHE A 481 -12.53 8.24 20.87
N ILE A 482 -11.50 8.17 21.70
CA ILE A 482 -11.03 6.94 22.34
C ILE A 482 -11.20 7.13 23.84
N SER A 483 -12.15 6.42 24.47
CA SER A 483 -12.39 6.55 25.92
C SER A 483 -12.38 8.00 26.39
N ALA A 484 -13.05 8.90 25.65
CA ALA A 484 -12.82 10.33 25.77
C ALA A 484 -13.93 11.06 26.52
N GLY A 485 -13.56 12.03 27.35
CA GLY A 485 -14.51 12.96 27.94
C GLY A 485 -15.08 13.89 26.87
N VAL A 486 -16.41 13.92 26.73
CA VAL A 486 -17.11 14.87 25.84
C VAL A 486 -18.00 15.76 26.69
N ALA A 487 -17.88 17.08 26.51
CA ALA A 487 -18.64 18.05 27.29
C ALA A 487 -19.24 19.16 26.41
N PRO A 488 -20.37 19.77 26.84
CA PRO A 488 -20.95 20.94 26.19
C PRO A 488 -20.22 22.24 26.60
N GLU A 489 -20.49 23.32 25.88
CA GLU A 489 -20.04 24.66 26.22
C GLU A 489 -20.52 25.06 27.62
N GLY A 490 -19.69 25.78 28.35
CA GLY A 490 -19.90 26.14 29.75
C GLY A 490 -19.48 25.06 30.75
N PHE A 491 -19.09 23.86 30.30
CA PHE A 491 -18.50 22.84 31.16
C PHE A 491 -17.21 23.33 31.82
N GLU A 492 -17.06 23.02 33.10
CA GLU A 492 -15.87 23.27 33.90
C GLU A 492 -15.52 21.96 34.62
N GLN A 493 -14.28 21.49 34.49
CA GLN A 493 -13.87 20.20 35.04
C GLN A 493 -13.87 20.25 36.58
N GLY A 494 -14.68 19.39 37.18
CA GLY A 494 -14.73 19.20 38.63
C GLY A 494 -13.84 18.06 39.12
N PRO A 495 -13.82 17.83 40.45
CA PRO A 495 -13.17 16.68 41.06
C PRO A 495 -13.69 15.35 40.53
N MET A 496 -12.79 14.39 40.30
CA MET A 496 -13.10 13.02 39.90
C MET A 496 -12.50 12.04 40.92
N GLU A 497 -13.12 10.86 41.08
CA GLU A 497 -12.72 9.86 42.09
C GLU A 497 -11.28 9.35 41.92
N PHE A 498 -10.80 9.29 40.69
CA PHE A 498 -9.46 8.80 40.35
C PHE A 498 -8.35 9.86 40.54
N PHE A 499 -8.70 11.11 40.86
CA PHE A 499 -7.72 12.15 41.15
C PHE A 499 -7.08 11.94 42.52
N ASP A 500 -5.76 12.06 42.56
CA ASP A 500 -4.94 12.09 43.75
C ASP A 500 -4.23 13.43 43.86
N TYR A 501 -4.55 14.19 44.91
CA TYR A 501 -4.12 15.57 45.07
C TYR A 501 -2.88 15.64 45.96
N HIS A 502 -1.84 16.28 45.44
CA HIS A 502 -0.55 16.48 46.11
C HIS A 502 -0.44 17.93 46.58
N GLU A 503 -0.99 18.23 47.76
CA GLU A 503 -1.00 19.60 48.31
C GLU A 503 0.40 20.21 48.47
N SER A 504 1.40 19.36 48.71
CA SER A 504 2.80 19.75 48.95
C SER A 504 3.44 20.48 47.76
N ASN A 505 3.01 20.17 46.54
CA ASN A 505 3.52 20.78 45.30
C ASN A 505 2.40 21.40 44.44
N GLY A 506 1.13 21.33 44.85
CA GLY A 506 0.01 21.92 44.13
C GLY A 506 -0.29 21.22 42.82
N THR A 507 -0.18 19.88 42.79
CA THR A 507 -0.40 19.07 41.59
C THR A 507 -1.39 17.93 41.88
N GLN A 508 -1.86 17.28 40.82
CA GLN A 508 -2.70 16.09 40.92
C GLN A 508 -2.23 15.03 39.91
N SER A 509 -2.35 13.77 40.31
CA SER A 509 -2.05 12.59 39.48
C SER A 509 -3.21 11.58 39.52
N CYS A 510 -3.07 10.49 38.77
CA CYS A 510 -3.95 9.33 38.94
C CYS A 510 -3.62 8.58 40.25
N LYS A 511 -4.63 8.24 41.06
CA LYS A 511 -4.49 7.60 42.39
C LYS A 511 -3.88 6.20 42.36
N ASP A 512 -4.26 5.40 41.36
CA ASP A 512 -3.74 4.05 41.16
C ASP A 512 -3.59 3.79 39.65
N PRO A 513 -2.57 4.38 39.00
CA PRO A 513 -2.45 4.33 37.55
C PRO A 513 -2.30 2.90 37.02
N ARG A 514 -1.70 2.00 37.80
CA ARG A 514 -1.53 0.59 37.42
C ARG A 514 -2.89 -0.11 37.27
N ASN A 515 -3.79 0.06 38.24
CA ASN A 515 -5.07 -0.64 38.25
C ASN A 515 -6.22 0.14 37.59
N LEU A 516 -6.03 1.42 37.30
CA LEU A 516 -7.02 2.28 36.65
C LEU A 516 -6.72 2.55 35.17
N LEU A 517 -5.53 3.07 34.84
CA LEU A 517 -5.15 3.40 33.45
C LEU A 517 -4.73 2.14 32.68
N TYR A 518 -3.88 1.31 33.30
CA TYR A 518 -3.31 0.09 32.70
C TYR A 518 -4.01 -1.18 33.19
N SER A 519 -5.30 -1.11 33.50
CA SER A 519 -6.05 -2.18 34.17
C SER A 519 -6.07 -3.51 33.41
N ASP A 520 -5.92 -3.47 32.08
CA ASP A 520 -5.91 -4.61 31.16
C ASP A 520 -4.49 -5.06 30.76
N PHE A 521 -3.45 -4.47 31.35
CA PHE A 521 -2.05 -4.83 31.09
C PHE A 521 -1.54 -5.88 32.09
N SER A 522 -0.54 -6.66 31.66
CA SER A 522 0.33 -7.39 32.58
C SER A 522 1.15 -6.39 33.42
N ASP A 523 1.63 -6.81 34.59
CA ASP A 523 2.52 -5.95 35.40
C ASP A 523 3.80 -5.59 34.64
N GLU A 524 4.35 -6.54 33.87
CA GLU A 524 5.54 -6.31 33.06
C GLU A 524 5.31 -5.21 32.01
N ASP A 525 4.19 -5.25 31.30
CA ASP A 525 3.89 -4.27 30.26
C ASP A 525 3.51 -2.91 30.85
N ALA A 526 2.73 -2.88 31.94
CA ALA A 526 2.38 -1.64 32.62
C ALA A 526 3.63 -0.89 33.13
N ASN A 527 4.61 -1.63 33.70
CA ASN A 527 5.86 -1.06 34.22
C ASN A 527 6.72 -0.38 33.15
N LYS A 528 6.52 -0.68 31.86
CA LYS A 528 7.21 0.02 30.75
C LYS A 528 6.71 1.46 30.59
N TRP A 529 5.46 1.73 30.95
CA TRP A 529 4.78 3.00 30.67
C TRP A 529 4.52 3.85 31.91
N LEU A 530 4.33 3.23 33.08
CA LEU A 530 4.09 3.92 34.35
C LEU A 530 5.08 5.05 34.66
N PRO A 531 6.41 4.90 34.44
CA PRO A 531 7.37 5.99 34.71
C PRO A 531 7.20 7.22 33.83
N GLY A 532 6.51 7.09 32.70
CA GLY A 532 6.27 8.18 31.75
C GLY A 532 5.10 9.09 32.14
N LEU A 533 4.25 8.68 33.09
CA LEU A 533 3.10 9.48 33.52
C LEU A 533 3.54 10.75 34.25
N GLN A 534 2.83 11.84 33.97
CA GLN A 534 3.07 13.16 34.55
C GLN A 534 1.90 13.58 35.45
N HIS A 535 1.96 14.81 35.97
CA HIS A 535 0.96 15.42 36.84
C HIS A 535 0.31 16.63 36.16
N GLN A 536 -0.90 17.00 36.57
CA GLN A 536 -1.51 18.30 36.21
C GLN A 536 -1.59 19.21 37.44
N ALA A 537 -1.97 20.49 37.26
CA ALA A 537 -2.25 21.36 38.39
C ALA A 537 -3.50 20.89 39.17
N ASP A 538 -3.47 21.00 40.50
CA ASP A 538 -4.58 20.61 41.38
C ASP A 538 -5.76 21.59 41.34
N ARG A 539 -5.49 22.87 41.08
CA ARG A 539 -6.46 23.96 41.11
C ARG A 539 -6.13 25.05 40.10
N GLY A 540 -7.16 25.80 39.70
CA GLY A 540 -7.01 26.94 38.78
C GLY A 540 -6.75 26.55 37.32
N TRP A 541 -6.65 25.26 37.01
CA TRP A 541 -6.54 24.76 35.64
C TRP A 541 -7.88 24.87 34.89
N ALA A 542 -8.97 24.40 35.51
CA ALA A 542 -10.26 24.32 34.87
C ALA A 542 -10.82 25.71 34.55
N THR A 543 -11.06 25.97 33.26
CA THR A 543 -11.84 27.11 32.77
C THR A 543 -13.18 26.61 32.22
N LYS A 544 -14.08 27.53 31.87
CA LYS A 544 -15.32 27.17 31.18
C LYS A 544 -15.04 26.92 29.71
N LEU A 545 -15.41 25.74 29.20
CA LEU A 545 -15.26 25.40 27.79
C LEU A 545 -16.10 26.34 26.91
N GLN A 546 -15.45 27.08 26.01
CA GLN A 546 -16.11 28.11 25.20
C GLN A 546 -16.65 27.59 23.86
N TYR A 547 -16.21 26.41 23.41
CA TYR A 547 -16.54 25.88 22.08
C TYR A 547 -16.46 24.35 22.07
N CYS A 548 -17.30 23.71 21.26
CA CYS A 548 -17.36 22.26 21.12
C CYS A 548 -17.38 21.86 19.64
N GLY A 549 -16.21 21.57 19.05
CA GLY A 549 -16.10 21.20 17.64
C GLY A 549 -16.85 19.93 17.23
N TRP A 550 -17.10 19.02 18.17
CA TRP A 550 -17.91 17.81 17.94
C TRP A 550 -19.36 18.09 17.52
N ARG A 551 -19.85 19.33 17.67
CA ARG A 551 -21.16 19.74 17.14
C ARG A 551 -21.19 19.91 15.63
N GLU A 552 -20.05 20.21 15.02
CA GLU A 552 -19.92 20.53 13.60
C GLU A 552 -19.23 19.42 12.81
N VAL A 553 -18.42 18.61 13.48
CA VAL A 553 -17.61 17.55 12.86
C VAL A 553 -18.22 16.20 13.21
N PRO A 554 -18.55 15.33 12.23
CA PRO A 554 -19.03 13.99 12.52
C PRO A 554 -17.99 13.18 13.29
N SER A 555 -18.45 12.36 14.23
CA SER A 555 -17.56 11.64 15.14
C SER A 555 -17.86 10.15 15.23
N VAL A 556 -16.82 9.40 15.56
CA VAL A 556 -16.87 8.00 16.00
C VAL A 556 -16.38 7.96 17.43
N TYR A 557 -16.97 7.11 18.25
CA TYR A 557 -16.60 6.92 19.63
C TYR A 557 -16.26 5.44 19.85
N ILE A 558 -15.01 5.19 20.23
CA ILE A 558 -14.50 3.90 20.65
C ILE A 558 -14.74 3.78 22.15
N ILE A 559 -15.72 2.96 22.52
CA ILE A 559 -16.03 2.61 23.90
C ILE A 559 -15.14 1.47 24.34
N CYS A 560 -14.39 1.69 25.42
CA CYS A 560 -13.59 0.66 26.06
C CYS A 560 -14.37 0.04 27.23
N ASP A 561 -14.85 -1.20 27.04
CA ASP A 561 -15.74 -1.88 28.01
C ASP A 561 -15.08 -2.15 29.36
N GLY A 562 -13.75 -2.27 29.40
CA GLY A 562 -12.95 -2.52 30.59
C GLY A 562 -12.34 -1.27 31.22
N ASP A 563 -12.70 -0.07 30.75
CA ASP A 563 -12.18 1.19 31.28
C ASP A 563 -12.66 1.45 32.71
N ARG A 564 -11.71 1.70 33.61
CA ARG A 564 -11.95 1.98 35.04
C ARG A 564 -11.83 3.46 35.42
N ILE A 565 -11.41 4.32 34.48
CA ILE A 565 -11.39 5.77 34.64
C ILE A 565 -12.73 6.35 34.19
N LEU A 566 -13.17 5.97 32.99
CA LEU A 566 -14.47 6.35 32.42
C LEU A 566 -15.28 5.07 32.18
N PRO A 567 -16.16 4.65 33.09
CA PRO A 567 -16.97 3.45 32.89
C PRO A 567 -17.77 3.50 31.59
N ALA A 568 -18.01 2.34 30.98
CA ALA A 568 -18.64 2.22 29.65
C ALA A 568 -19.98 2.97 29.56
N GLU A 569 -20.81 2.96 30.60
CA GLU A 569 -22.09 3.68 30.64
C GLU A 569 -21.90 5.20 30.56
N LEU A 570 -20.82 5.73 31.15
CA LEU A 570 -20.47 7.13 31.05
C LEU A 570 -19.97 7.47 29.64
N GLN A 571 -19.13 6.61 29.06
CA GLN A 571 -18.68 6.73 27.68
C GLN A 571 -19.86 6.72 26.69
N GLU A 572 -20.87 5.85 26.88
CA GLU A 572 -22.09 5.86 26.06
C GLU A 572 -22.88 7.17 26.17
N ARG A 573 -22.87 7.82 27.34
CA ARG A 573 -23.48 9.14 27.50
C ARG A 573 -22.71 10.20 26.72
N PHE A 574 -21.38 10.14 26.73
CA PHE A 574 -20.53 11.03 25.93
C PHE A 574 -20.71 10.80 24.43
N ALA A 575 -20.74 9.55 23.98
CA ALA A 575 -21.00 9.20 22.58
C ALA A 575 -22.36 9.72 22.12
N ARG A 576 -23.42 9.53 22.93
CA ARG A 576 -24.76 10.07 22.65
C ARG A 576 -24.80 11.60 22.62
N LEU A 577 -24.07 12.26 23.52
CA LEU A 577 -23.96 13.71 23.55
C LEU A 577 -23.35 14.24 22.24
N ALA A 578 -22.26 13.62 21.78
CA ALA A 578 -21.62 13.95 20.51
C ALA A 578 -22.38 13.47 19.26
N ARG A 579 -23.41 12.61 19.44
CA ARG A 579 -24.09 11.89 18.34
C ARG A 579 -23.11 11.07 17.51
N SER A 580 -22.12 10.48 18.17
CA SER A 580 -21.11 9.65 17.52
C SER A 580 -21.68 8.32 17.04
N GLU A 581 -21.11 7.81 15.96
CA GLU A 581 -21.09 6.38 15.69
C GLU A 581 -20.36 5.65 16.82
N ILE A 582 -20.86 4.50 17.26
CA ILE A 582 -20.31 3.77 18.41
C ILE A 582 -19.62 2.49 17.95
N VAL A 583 -18.36 2.33 18.33
CA VAL A 583 -17.57 1.10 18.21
C VAL A 583 -17.17 0.65 19.61
N ARG A 584 -17.18 -0.66 19.89
CA ARG A 584 -16.79 -1.18 21.22
C ARG A 584 -15.55 -2.05 21.15
N ILE A 585 -14.70 -1.92 22.16
CA ILE A 585 -13.51 -2.75 22.35
C ILE A 585 -13.48 -3.23 23.80
N GLY A 586 -13.30 -4.53 23.99
CA GLY A 586 -13.00 -5.12 25.30
C GLY A 586 -11.57 -4.79 25.74
N ALA A 587 -11.31 -3.54 26.13
CA ALA A 587 -10.01 -3.03 26.58
C ALA A 587 -10.19 -2.07 27.76
N GLY A 588 -9.09 -1.74 28.43
CA GLY A 588 -8.99 -0.71 29.46
C GLY A 588 -8.85 0.70 28.87
N HIS A 589 -8.44 1.66 29.71
CA HIS A 589 -8.32 3.07 29.33
C HIS A 589 -7.25 3.27 28.24
N MET A 590 -6.07 2.67 28.41
CA MET A 590 -4.91 2.83 27.49
C MET A 590 -4.97 1.88 26.28
N VAL A 591 -6.12 1.79 25.61
CA VAL A 591 -6.38 0.88 24.48
C VAL A 591 -5.47 1.09 23.27
N GLN A 592 -4.99 2.32 23.06
CA GLN A 592 -4.02 2.68 22.02
C GLN A 592 -2.67 1.95 22.18
N LEU A 593 -2.41 1.38 23.35
CA LEU A 593 -1.24 0.57 23.65
C LEU A 593 -1.59 -0.93 23.74
N SER A 594 -2.72 -1.30 24.36
CA SER A 594 -3.07 -2.73 24.55
C SER A 594 -3.65 -3.38 23.28
N GLN A 595 -4.32 -2.61 22.43
CA GLN A 595 -4.93 -3.09 21.17
C GLN A 595 -4.63 -2.14 20.00
N THR A 596 -3.36 -1.72 19.88
CA THR A 596 -2.85 -0.76 18.88
C THR A 596 -3.38 -1.00 17.47
N GLU A 597 -3.24 -2.22 16.94
CA GLU A 597 -3.64 -2.53 15.56
C GLU A 597 -5.15 -2.39 15.35
N LYS A 598 -5.95 -2.80 16.35
CA LYS A 598 -7.41 -2.67 16.28
C LYS A 598 -7.85 -1.22 16.29
N VAL A 599 -7.22 -0.38 17.10
CA VAL A 599 -7.46 1.08 17.11
C VAL A 599 -7.02 1.69 15.77
N ALA A 600 -5.87 1.29 15.24
CA ALA A 600 -5.38 1.78 13.95
C ALA A 600 -6.33 1.41 12.80
N ASP A 601 -6.87 0.19 12.79
CA ASP A 601 -7.84 -0.25 11.79
C ASP A 601 -9.15 0.54 11.86
N ILE A 602 -9.65 0.84 13.07
CA ILE A 602 -10.85 1.68 13.24
C ILE A 602 -10.57 3.11 12.78
N VAL A 603 -9.43 3.70 13.13
CA VAL A 603 -9.09 5.06 12.68
C VAL A 603 -8.96 5.09 11.15
N ALA A 604 -8.31 4.09 10.55
CA ALA A 604 -8.14 3.97 9.11
C ALA A 604 -9.46 3.78 8.37
N SER A 605 -10.38 2.96 8.88
CA SER A 605 -11.68 2.73 8.22
C SER A 605 -12.61 3.93 8.20
N HIS A 606 -12.32 4.98 8.98
CA HIS A 606 -13.06 6.23 9.00
C HIS A 606 -12.31 7.37 8.31
N ALA A 607 -11.27 7.03 7.54
CA ALA A 607 -10.45 7.96 6.80
C ALA A 607 -10.80 8.11 5.31
N ASP A 608 -11.76 7.32 4.83
CA ASP A 608 -12.25 7.30 3.44
C ASP A 608 -13.42 8.28 3.18
#